data_AF-A0A532C662-F1
#
_entry.id   AF-A0A532C662-F1
#
_cell.length_a   1.000
_cell.length_b   1.000
_cell.length_c   1.000
_cell.angle_alpha   90.00
_cell.angle_beta   90.00
_cell.angle_gamma   90.00
#
_symmetry.space_group_name_H-M   'P 1'
#
loop_
_entity.id
_entity.type
_entity.pdbx_description
1 polymer ?
#
loop_
_entity_poly.entity_id
_entity_poly.type
_entity_poly.pdbx_seq_one_letter_code
_entity_poly.pdbx_strand_id
1 'polypeptide(L)'
;MLDRLLGRTPPPIVKQFEFVETFNRLIGERNQVRGKAGTLTRGLEGAEARLAEIPKEEEEIRDDHYRAHVKRELDPSLPDRTDLTAQQLKSLADERSDLQGKVAAYREELTSIHRVLGNLEGEHGAVERARRAAWQAIADELIGAVSPDFRDQFHRLWVALDRVYDGIYPAAVLARLVETELTIERKTQTIDTLRREFGAANEYD
;
A
#
# COMPACT_ATOMS: atom_id res chain seq x y z
N MET A 1 -20.01 7.67 5.21
CA MET A 1 -19.88 7.10 3.85
C MET A 1 -19.60 5.60 3.90
N LEU A 2 -18.69 5.13 4.76
CA LEU A 2 -18.45 3.70 5.03
C LEU A 2 -19.68 2.93 5.59
N ASP A 3 -20.53 3.55 6.41
CA ASP A 3 -21.78 2.92 6.90
C ASP A 3 -22.77 2.54 5.79
N ARG A 4 -22.72 3.19 4.63
CA ARG A 4 -23.54 2.82 3.46
C ARG A 4 -23.00 1.60 2.71
N LEU A 5 -21.71 1.27 2.86
CA LEU A 5 -21.08 0.10 2.24
C LEU A 5 -21.24 -1.17 3.10
N LEU A 6 -21.45 -1.03 4.41
CA LEU A 6 -21.57 -2.15 5.36
C LEU A 6 -23.03 -2.63 5.56
N GLY A 7 -24.01 -2.00 4.91
CA GLY A 7 -25.44 -2.31 5.05
C GLY A 7 -25.93 -3.42 4.11
N ARG A 8 -26.01 -4.66 4.64
CA ARG A 8 -26.87 -5.86 4.34
C ARG A 8 -27.52 -6.14 2.97
N THR A 9 -27.27 -5.39 1.91
CA THR A 9 -27.72 -5.72 0.55
C THR A 9 -26.57 -5.45 -0.42
N PRO A 10 -26.13 -6.46 -1.22
CA PRO A 10 -25.06 -6.27 -2.17
C PRO A 10 -25.47 -5.16 -3.15
N PRO A 11 -24.62 -4.16 -3.38
CA PRO A 11 -25.02 -3.04 -4.20
C PRO A 11 -25.04 -3.43 -5.68
N PRO A 12 -25.89 -2.80 -6.50
CA PRO A 12 -25.95 -3.05 -7.95
C PRO A 12 -24.60 -2.80 -8.61
N ILE A 13 -24.33 -3.48 -9.75
CA ILE A 13 -23.07 -3.46 -10.53
C ILE A 13 -22.46 -2.05 -10.67
N VAL A 14 -23.29 -1.01 -10.78
CA VAL A 14 -22.86 0.40 -10.86
C VAL A 14 -22.05 0.88 -9.65
N LYS A 15 -22.32 0.40 -8.42
CA LYS A 15 -21.52 0.75 -7.24
C LYS A 15 -20.19 -0.02 -7.13
N GLN A 16 -19.95 -1.00 -8.01
CA GLN A 16 -18.69 -1.74 -8.05
C GLN A 16 -17.58 -0.90 -8.70
N PHE A 17 -17.92 0.02 -9.62
CA PHE A 17 -16.95 0.95 -10.20
C PHE A 17 -16.48 2.02 -9.21
N GLU A 18 -17.40 2.63 -8.45
CA GLU A 18 -17.06 3.57 -7.37
C GLU A 18 -16.15 2.93 -6.30
N PHE A 19 -16.34 1.63 -6.06
CA PHE A 19 -15.52 0.84 -5.15
C PHE A 19 -14.08 0.67 -5.67
N VAL A 20 -13.91 0.30 -6.95
CA VAL A 20 -12.57 0.13 -7.58
C VAL A 20 -11.81 1.45 -7.62
N GLU A 21 -12.49 2.55 -7.94
CA GLU A 21 -11.89 3.89 -7.92
C GLU A 21 -11.44 4.28 -6.50
N THR A 22 -12.27 4.03 -5.50
CA THR A 22 -11.92 4.30 -4.09
C THR A 22 -10.71 3.47 -3.65
N PHE A 23 -10.68 2.18 -4.00
CA PHE A 23 -9.58 1.28 -3.66
C PHE A 23 -8.27 1.72 -4.34
N ASN A 24 -8.30 2.01 -5.63
CA ASN A 24 -7.12 2.47 -6.37
C ASN A 24 -6.60 3.81 -5.84
N ARG A 25 -7.50 4.72 -5.47
CA ARG A 25 -7.14 5.99 -4.82
C ARG A 25 -6.41 5.74 -3.49
N LEU A 26 -6.94 4.89 -2.62
CA LEU A 26 -6.32 4.57 -1.33
C LEU A 26 -4.93 3.92 -1.49
N ILE A 27 -4.75 3.03 -2.47
CA ILE A 27 -3.44 2.45 -2.78
C ILE A 27 -2.47 3.54 -3.26
N GLY A 28 -2.93 4.44 -4.13
CA GLY A 28 -2.14 5.57 -4.62
C GLY A 28 -1.67 6.48 -3.48
N GLU A 29 -2.59 6.88 -2.61
CA GLU A 29 -2.32 7.71 -1.43
C GLU A 29 -1.33 7.02 -0.48
N ARG A 30 -1.54 5.73 -0.18
CA ARG A 30 -0.62 4.95 0.67
C ARG A 30 0.78 4.90 0.07
N ASN A 31 0.90 4.63 -1.23
CA ASN A 31 2.21 4.54 -1.90
C ASN A 31 2.91 5.90 -1.93
N GLN A 32 2.18 7.00 -2.13
CA GLN A 32 2.72 8.35 -2.08
C GLN A 32 3.25 8.69 -0.68
N VAL A 33 2.46 8.40 0.36
CA VAL A 33 2.86 8.65 1.76
C VAL A 33 4.09 7.81 2.12
N ARG A 34 4.13 6.54 1.71
CA ARG A 34 5.30 5.66 1.91
C ARG A 34 6.55 6.18 1.21
N GLY A 35 6.41 6.74 0.01
CA GLY A 35 7.51 7.40 -0.71
C GLY A 35 8.08 8.59 0.06
N LYS A 36 7.22 9.44 0.61
CA LYS A 36 7.61 10.57 1.47
C LYS A 36 8.31 10.10 2.75
N ALA A 37 7.80 9.05 3.39
CA ALA A 37 8.44 8.45 4.56
C ALA A 37 9.89 8.04 4.24
N GLY A 38 10.10 7.35 3.12
CA GLY A 38 11.45 6.90 2.71
C GLY A 38 12.41 8.05 2.38
N THR A 39 11.93 9.21 1.93
CA THR A 39 12.78 10.40 1.77
C THR A 39 13.15 11.02 3.12
N LEU A 40 12.21 11.08 4.06
CA LEU A 40 12.44 11.64 5.39
C LEU A 40 13.38 10.77 6.23
N THR A 41 13.23 9.44 6.17
CA THR A 41 14.14 8.50 6.85
C THR A 41 15.58 8.71 6.40
N ARG A 42 15.84 8.82 5.10
CA ARG A 42 17.20 9.09 4.58
C ARG A 42 17.72 10.46 5.02
N GLY A 43 16.86 11.47 5.05
CA GLY A 43 17.21 12.81 5.55
C GLY A 43 17.58 12.78 7.04
N LEU A 44 16.82 12.03 7.84
CA LEU A 44 17.08 11.81 9.26
C LEU A 44 18.41 11.09 9.48
N GLU A 45 18.63 9.97 8.81
CA GLU A 45 19.88 9.20 8.90
C GLU A 45 21.09 10.05 8.50
N GLY A 46 20.97 10.84 7.42
CA GLY A 46 22.03 11.75 6.99
C GLY A 46 22.33 12.85 8.02
N ALA A 47 21.30 13.45 8.61
CA ALA A 47 21.47 14.48 9.64
C ALA A 47 22.06 13.90 10.93
N GLU A 48 21.62 12.71 11.35
CA GLU A 48 22.17 11.99 12.52
C GLU A 48 23.62 11.58 12.30
N ALA A 49 23.96 11.07 11.11
CA ALA A 49 25.33 10.75 10.75
C ALA A 49 26.23 11.99 10.78
N ARG A 50 25.77 13.13 10.23
CA ARG A 50 26.52 14.39 10.29
C ARG A 50 26.72 14.86 11.73
N LEU A 51 25.68 14.79 12.57
CA LEU A 51 25.77 15.13 14.00
C LEU A 51 26.79 14.27 14.75
N ALA A 52 26.95 13.00 14.37
CA ALA A 52 27.91 12.10 15.00
C ALA A 52 29.37 12.43 14.64
N GLU A 53 29.62 13.11 13.52
CA GLU A 53 30.97 13.53 13.11
C GLU A 53 31.40 14.86 13.73
N ILE A 54 30.47 15.77 14.04
CA ILE A 54 30.78 17.10 14.63
C ILE A 54 31.70 17.02 15.87
N PRO A 55 31.49 16.12 16.85
CA PRO A 55 32.39 16.01 18.00
C PRO A 55 33.85 15.71 17.63
N LYS A 56 34.07 14.91 16.57
CA LYS A 56 35.43 14.57 16.10
C LYS A 56 36.08 15.78 15.44
N GLU A 57 35.32 16.54 14.64
CA GLU A 57 35.81 17.77 14.03
C GLU A 57 36.10 18.85 15.08
N GLU A 58 35.26 18.98 16.10
CA GLU A 58 35.52 19.86 17.24
C GLU A 58 36.82 19.49 17.97
N GLU A 59 37.09 18.19 18.15
CA GLU A 59 38.32 17.68 18.76
C GLU A 59 39.54 17.98 17.89
N GLU A 60 39.47 17.71 16.58
CA GLU A 60 40.54 17.99 15.63
C GLU A 60 40.89 19.50 15.60
N ILE A 61 39.88 20.37 15.61
CA ILE A 61 40.10 21.82 15.67
C ILE A 61 40.79 22.25 16.98
N ARG A 62 40.43 21.63 18.11
CA ARG A 62 41.08 21.92 19.41
C ARG A 62 42.53 21.43 19.44
N ASP A 63 42.79 20.26 18.90
CA ASP A 63 44.13 19.69 18.78
C ASP A 63 45.03 20.56 17.89
N ASP A 64 44.51 21.00 16.75
CA ASP A 64 45.22 21.91 15.85
C ASP A 64 45.49 23.27 16.50
N HIS A 65 44.51 23.80 17.24
CA HIS A 65 44.70 25.01 18.02
C HIS A 65 45.80 24.84 19.07
N TYR A 66 45.78 23.74 19.84
CA TYR A 66 46.80 23.46 20.85
C TYR A 66 48.20 23.35 20.22
N ARG A 67 48.33 22.64 19.10
CA ARG A 67 49.61 22.55 18.37
C ARG A 67 50.08 23.91 17.87
N ALA A 68 49.18 24.74 17.35
CA ALA A 68 49.51 26.09 16.91
C ALA A 68 49.94 27.00 18.07
N HIS A 69 49.26 26.88 19.21
CA HIS A 69 49.58 27.62 20.43
C HIS A 69 50.99 27.28 20.94
N VAL A 70 51.31 25.98 21.09
CA VAL A 70 52.64 25.53 21.52
C VAL A 70 53.73 26.01 20.56
N LYS A 71 53.49 25.96 19.24
CA LYS A 71 54.47 26.48 18.26
C LYS A 71 54.71 27.97 18.43
N ARG A 72 53.66 28.75 18.71
CA ARG A 72 53.79 30.19 18.96
C ARG A 72 54.52 30.51 20.26
N GLU A 73 54.37 29.69 21.30
CA GLU A 73 55.18 29.85 22.52
C GLU A 73 56.68 29.64 22.24
N LEU A 74 57.02 28.75 21.31
CA LEU A 74 58.40 28.52 20.87
C LEU A 74 58.91 29.61 19.91
N ASP A 75 58.03 30.16 19.09
CA ASP A 75 58.32 31.26 18.16
C ASP A 75 57.19 32.31 18.19
N PRO A 76 57.35 33.37 19.01
CA PRO A 76 56.35 34.41 19.16
C PRO A 76 56.05 35.23 17.89
N SER A 77 56.86 35.09 16.83
CA SER A 77 56.61 35.74 15.54
C SER A 77 55.49 35.08 14.74
N LEU A 78 55.08 33.86 15.13
CA LEU A 78 53.99 33.14 14.49
C LEU A 78 52.62 33.79 14.79
N PRO A 79 51.69 33.76 13.82
CA PRO A 79 50.39 34.40 13.97
C PRO A 79 49.54 33.70 15.04
N ASP A 80 48.77 34.50 15.76
CA ASP A 80 47.69 34.00 16.62
C ASP A 80 46.57 33.40 15.77
N ARG A 81 46.12 32.19 16.13
CA ARG A 81 45.01 31.51 15.47
C ARG A 81 43.77 31.40 16.36
N THR A 82 43.77 32.00 17.55
CA THR A 82 42.68 31.90 18.52
C THR A 82 41.34 32.34 17.93
N ASP A 83 41.31 33.47 17.20
CA ASP A 83 40.08 33.96 16.57
C ASP A 83 39.55 33.01 15.49
N LEU A 84 40.45 32.43 14.68
CA LEU A 84 40.08 31.46 13.65
C LEU A 84 39.50 30.18 14.27
N THR A 85 40.15 29.64 15.31
CA THR A 85 39.66 28.47 16.05
C THR A 85 38.28 28.77 16.65
N ALA A 86 38.11 29.93 17.29
CA ALA A 86 36.83 30.32 17.87
C ALA A 86 35.73 30.43 16.81
N GLN A 87 36.05 30.97 15.63
CA GLN A 87 35.12 31.06 14.50
C GLN A 87 34.72 29.68 13.98
N GLN A 88 35.67 28.74 13.85
CA GLN A 88 35.40 27.37 13.39
C GLN A 88 34.52 26.61 14.39
N LEU A 89 34.86 26.67 15.68
CA LEU A 89 34.06 26.02 16.73
C LEU A 89 32.65 26.61 16.82
N LYS A 90 32.51 27.92 16.64
CA LYS A 90 31.19 28.57 16.57
C LYS A 90 30.39 28.05 15.38
N SER A 91 31.02 27.97 14.19
CA SER A 91 30.35 27.44 12.99
C SER A 91 29.85 26.01 13.18
N LEU A 92 30.65 25.14 13.83
CA LEU A 92 30.22 23.77 14.16
C LEU A 92 29.10 23.74 15.20
N ALA A 93 29.12 24.63 16.19
CA ALA A 93 28.05 24.74 17.17
C ALA A 93 26.72 25.17 16.53
N ASP A 94 26.77 26.15 15.62
CA ASP A 94 25.61 26.61 14.84
C ASP A 94 25.10 25.47 13.94
N GLU A 95 25.98 24.77 13.22
CA GLU A 95 25.62 23.60 12.40
C GLU A 95 24.97 22.49 13.24
N ARG A 96 25.53 22.18 14.41
CA ARG A 96 24.99 21.18 15.34
C ARG A 96 23.56 21.55 15.77
N SER A 97 23.33 22.81 16.13
CA SER A 97 22.01 23.31 16.52
C SER A 97 21.01 23.15 15.37
N ASP A 98 21.39 23.55 14.15
CA ASP A 98 20.54 23.42 12.97
C ASP A 98 20.19 21.97 12.65
N LEU A 99 21.18 21.07 12.71
CA LEU A 99 20.96 19.64 12.47
C LEU A 99 20.08 19.01 13.56
N GLN A 100 20.24 19.38 14.83
CA GLN A 100 19.35 18.94 15.91
C GLN A 100 17.91 19.37 15.65
N GLY A 101 17.72 20.61 15.19
CA GLY A 101 16.41 21.12 14.75
C GLY A 101 15.81 20.28 13.60
N LYS A 102 16.62 19.97 12.59
CA LYS A 102 16.20 19.12 11.46
C LYS A 102 15.83 17.70 11.90
N VAL A 103 16.64 17.08 12.76
CA VAL A 103 16.36 15.74 13.33
C VAL A 103 15.03 15.73 14.07
N ALA A 104 14.78 16.73 14.92
CA ALA A 104 13.52 16.85 15.63
C ALA A 104 12.33 16.98 14.66
N ALA A 105 12.44 17.85 13.66
CA ALA A 105 11.40 18.03 12.64
C ALA A 105 11.13 16.74 11.84
N TYR A 106 12.17 16.04 11.39
CA TYR A 106 12.02 14.78 10.67
C TYR A 106 11.35 13.69 11.50
N ARG A 107 11.69 13.58 12.79
CA ARG A 107 11.06 12.61 13.71
C ARG A 107 9.58 12.91 13.95
N GLU A 108 9.22 14.18 14.11
CA GLU A 108 7.82 14.60 14.22
C GLU A 108 7.03 14.29 12.95
N GLU A 109 7.59 14.61 11.78
CA GLU A 109 6.94 14.35 10.50
C GLU A 109 6.78 12.85 10.23
N LEU A 110 7.79 12.03 10.53
CA LEU A 110 7.70 10.56 10.44
C LEU A 110 6.63 9.99 11.38
N THR A 111 6.49 10.54 12.59
CA THR A 111 5.45 10.14 13.54
C THR A 111 4.06 10.46 12.99
N SER A 112 3.88 11.64 12.41
CA SER A 112 2.65 12.04 11.73
C SER A 112 2.33 11.11 10.56
N ILE A 113 3.33 10.79 9.74
CA ILE A 113 3.19 9.87 8.61
C ILE A 113 2.82 8.47 9.05
N HIS A 114 3.45 7.91 10.09
CA HIS A 114 3.07 6.60 10.62
C HIS A 114 1.62 6.56 11.07
N ARG A 115 1.10 7.64 11.67
CA ARG A 115 -0.32 7.74 12.02
C ARG A 115 -1.21 7.71 10.78
N VAL A 116 -0.85 8.47 9.75
CA VAL A 116 -1.60 8.49 8.47
C VAL A 116 -1.58 7.12 7.80
N LEU A 117 -0.42 6.47 7.75
CA LEU A 117 -0.29 5.12 7.18
C LEU A 117 -1.15 4.11 7.94
N GLY A 118 -1.14 4.13 9.28
CA GLY A 118 -1.99 3.25 10.09
C GLY A 118 -3.49 3.44 9.80
N ASN A 119 -3.93 4.69 9.63
CA ASN A 119 -5.31 4.98 9.24
C ASN A 119 -5.64 4.45 7.84
N LEU A 120 -4.76 4.71 6.85
CA LEU A 120 -4.94 4.24 5.48
C LEU A 120 -4.93 2.70 5.38
N GLU A 121 -4.11 2.02 6.18
CA GLU A 121 -4.10 0.56 6.28
C GLU A 121 -5.41 0.02 6.88
N GLY A 122 -5.94 0.69 7.90
CA GLY A 122 -7.25 0.37 8.48
C GLY A 122 -8.38 0.54 7.46
N GLU A 123 -8.40 1.66 6.73
CA GLU A 123 -9.37 1.93 5.67
C GLU A 123 -9.27 0.93 4.53
N HIS A 124 -8.05 0.67 4.03
CA HIS A 124 -7.81 -0.32 2.99
C HIS A 124 -8.28 -1.71 3.44
N GLY A 125 -7.98 -2.12 4.67
CA GLY A 125 -8.44 -3.39 5.23
C GLY A 125 -9.98 -3.47 5.36
N ALA A 126 -10.64 -2.37 5.71
CA ALA A 126 -12.10 -2.31 5.77
C ALA A 126 -12.73 -2.43 4.38
N VAL A 127 -12.15 -1.73 3.39
CA VAL A 127 -12.55 -1.79 1.98
C VAL A 127 -12.38 -3.20 1.45
N GLU A 128 -11.25 -3.87 1.70
CA GLU A 128 -11.01 -5.24 1.23
C GLU A 128 -11.96 -6.26 1.88
N ARG A 129 -12.29 -6.11 3.17
CA ARG A 129 -13.31 -6.95 3.82
C ARG A 129 -14.69 -6.74 3.20
N ALA A 130 -15.09 -5.49 2.96
CA ALA A 130 -16.36 -5.19 2.32
C ALA A 130 -16.43 -5.76 0.89
N ARG A 131 -15.32 -5.68 0.14
CA ARG A 131 -15.15 -6.29 -1.18
C ARG A 131 -15.38 -7.79 -1.15
N ARG A 132 -14.70 -8.49 -0.24
CA ARG A 132 -14.78 -9.95 -0.11
C ARG A 132 -16.20 -10.38 0.26
N ALA A 133 -16.84 -9.66 1.19
CA ALA A 133 -18.22 -9.92 1.55
C ALA A 133 -19.19 -9.73 0.37
N ALA A 134 -19.01 -8.68 -0.43
CA ALA A 134 -19.81 -8.44 -1.63
C ALA A 134 -19.61 -9.55 -2.67
N TRP A 135 -18.36 -9.97 -2.92
CA TRP A 135 -18.07 -11.07 -3.84
C TRP A 135 -18.64 -12.40 -3.38
N GLN A 136 -18.55 -12.71 -2.08
CA GLN A 136 -19.13 -13.92 -1.53
C GLN A 136 -20.65 -13.94 -1.72
N ALA A 137 -21.33 -12.81 -1.47
CA ALA A 137 -22.78 -12.72 -1.69
C ALA A 137 -23.17 -12.96 -3.15
N ILE A 138 -22.40 -12.42 -4.10
CA ILE A 138 -22.61 -12.68 -5.53
C ILE A 138 -22.36 -14.15 -5.87
N ALA A 139 -21.29 -14.74 -5.34
CA ALA A 139 -20.99 -16.15 -5.55
C ALA A 139 -22.12 -17.04 -5.01
N ASP A 140 -22.62 -16.78 -3.81
CA ASP A 140 -23.71 -17.54 -3.19
C ASP A 140 -25.01 -17.43 -4.02
N GLU A 141 -25.33 -16.24 -4.55
CA GLU A 141 -26.47 -16.02 -5.45
C GLU A 141 -26.31 -16.81 -6.75
N LEU A 142 -25.13 -16.76 -7.38
CA LEU A 142 -24.83 -17.51 -8.60
C LEU A 142 -24.86 -19.03 -8.38
N ILE A 143 -24.31 -19.51 -7.26
CA ILE A 143 -24.33 -20.92 -6.82
C ILE A 143 -25.76 -21.41 -6.59
N GLY A 144 -26.64 -20.53 -6.09
CA GLY A 144 -28.06 -20.80 -5.92
C GLY A 144 -28.82 -20.89 -7.25
N ALA A 145 -28.38 -20.13 -8.27
CA ALA A 145 -29.01 -20.05 -9.58
C ALA A 145 -28.63 -21.19 -10.55
N VAL A 146 -27.52 -21.89 -10.30
CA VAL A 146 -27.05 -23.00 -11.15
C VAL A 146 -27.52 -24.37 -10.65
N SER A 147 -27.60 -25.34 -11.58
CA SER A 147 -27.99 -26.71 -11.27
C SER A 147 -27.07 -27.38 -10.23
N PRO A 148 -27.58 -28.36 -9.46
CA PRO A 148 -26.79 -29.06 -8.43
C PRO A 148 -25.48 -29.65 -8.96
N ASP A 149 -25.48 -30.16 -10.18
CA ASP A 149 -24.31 -30.79 -10.81
C ASP A 149 -23.20 -29.77 -11.16
N PHE A 150 -23.59 -28.54 -11.52
CA PHE A 150 -22.64 -27.45 -11.82
C PHE A 150 -22.13 -26.76 -10.56
N ARG A 151 -22.93 -26.78 -9.48
CA ARG A 151 -22.61 -26.14 -8.19
C ARG A 151 -21.26 -26.57 -7.63
N ASP A 152 -20.98 -27.87 -7.62
CA ASP A 152 -19.75 -28.43 -7.06
C ASP A 152 -18.51 -28.10 -7.91
N GLN A 153 -18.68 -27.95 -9.23
CA GLN A 153 -17.60 -27.53 -10.11
C GLN A 153 -17.31 -26.04 -9.93
N PHE A 154 -18.36 -25.21 -9.89
CA PHE A 154 -18.25 -23.78 -9.65
C PHE A 154 -17.62 -23.46 -8.30
N HIS A 155 -18.04 -24.12 -7.22
CA HIS A 155 -17.46 -23.92 -5.88
C HIS A 155 -15.97 -24.28 -5.83
N ARG A 156 -15.54 -25.37 -6.48
CA ARG A 156 -14.11 -25.74 -6.55
C ARG A 156 -13.29 -24.71 -7.32
N LEU A 157 -13.84 -24.21 -8.42
CA LEU A 157 -13.20 -23.21 -9.26
C LEU A 157 -13.12 -21.85 -8.55
N TRP A 158 -14.16 -21.48 -7.80
CA TRP A 158 -14.20 -20.31 -6.92
C TRP A 158 -13.09 -20.34 -5.87
N VAL A 159 -13.00 -21.42 -5.09
CA VAL A 159 -11.95 -21.58 -4.07
C VAL A 159 -10.55 -21.56 -4.66
N ALA A 160 -10.36 -22.13 -5.86
CA ALA A 160 -9.09 -22.09 -6.55
C ALA A 160 -8.73 -20.66 -7.01
N LEU A 161 -9.69 -19.92 -7.57
CA LEU A 161 -9.50 -18.52 -7.97
C LEU A 161 -9.24 -17.61 -6.76
N ASP A 162 -9.91 -17.84 -5.63
CA ASP A 162 -9.66 -17.10 -4.37
C ASP A 162 -8.21 -17.20 -3.94
N ARG A 163 -7.65 -18.41 -3.99
CA ARG A 163 -6.25 -18.68 -3.63
C ARG A 163 -5.25 -18.09 -4.61
N VAL A 164 -5.57 -18.09 -5.90
CA VAL A 164 -4.65 -17.62 -6.95
C VAL A 164 -4.63 -16.11 -7.05
N TYR A 165 -5.77 -15.45 -6.86
CA TYR A 165 -5.91 -14.01 -7.06
C TYR A 165 -6.01 -13.21 -5.76
N ASP A 166 -5.94 -13.87 -4.60
CA ASP A 166 -6.03 -13.23 -3.27
C ASP A 166 -7.25 -12.30 -3.15
N GLY A 167 -8.40 -12.73 -3.68
CA GLY A 167 -9.63 -11.93 -3.72
C GLY A 167 -9.72 -10.90 -4.85
N ILE A 168 -8.73 -10.83 -5.75
CA ILE A 168 -8.75 -9.96 -6.94
C ILE A 168 -9.45 -10.65 -8.11
N TYR A 169 -10.77 -10.79 -8.01
CA TYR A 169 -11.57 -11.35 -9.10
C TYR A 169 -11.83 -10.34 -10.21
N PRO A 170 -11.54 -10.65 -11.48
CA PRO A 170 -12.12 -9.93 -12.59
C PRO A 170 -13.58 -10.37 -12.69
N ALA A 171 -14.52 -9.49 -12.37
CA ALA A 171 -15.96 -9.66 -12.59
C ALA A 171 -16.26 -10.27 -13.99
N ALA A 172 -15.46 -9.87 -14.97
CA ALA A 172 -15.52 -10.33 -16.34
C ALA A 172 -15.24 -11.83 -16.53
N VAL A 173 -14.42 -12.48 -15.69
CA VAL A 173 -14.13 -13.92 -15.80
C VAL A 173 -15.32 -14.74 -15.29
N LEU A 174 -15.89 -14.34 -14.16
CA LEU A 174 -17.02 -15.03 -13.54
C LEU A 174 -18.31 -14.83 -14.34
N ALA A 175 -18.59 -13.60 -14.78
CA ALA A 175 -19.74 -13.31 -15.64
C ALA A 175 -19.69 -14.13 -16.93
N ARG A 176 -18.50 -14.25 -17.53
CA ARG A 176 -18.32 -14.99 -18.78
C ARG A 176 -18.49 -16.49 -18.59
N LEU A 177 -18.01 -17.04 -17.47
CA LEU A 177 -18.23 -18.44 -17.07
C LEU A 177 -19.72 -18.77 -16.89
N VAL A 178 -20.46 -17.92 -16.17
CA VAL A 178 -21.90 -18.07 -15.96
C VAL A 178 -22.68 -17.94 -17.27
N GLU A 179 -22.34 -16.97 -18.12
CA GLU A 179 -22.96 -16.81 -19.45
C GLU A 179 -22.76 -18.05 -20.32
N THR A 180 -21.56 -18.64 -20.33
CA THR A 180 -21.30 -19.88 -21.06
C THR A 180 -22.19 -21.02 -20.58
N GLU A 181 -22.36 -21.19 -19.27
CA GLU A 181 -23.14 -22.31 -18.74
C GLU A 181 -24.64 -22.14 -19.00
N LEU A 182 -25.19 -20.94 -18.77
CA LEU A 182 -26.59 -20.63 -19.11
C LEU A 182 -26.88 -20.84 -20.60
N THR A 183 -25.88 -20.58 -21.45
CA THR A 183 -25.99 -20.83 -22.90
C THR A 183 -25.96 -22.33 -23.22
N ILE A 184 -25.16 -23.12 -22.51
CA ILE A 184 -25.11 -24.58 -22.67
C ILE A 184 -26.42 -25.20 -22.18
N GLU A 185 -26.92 -24.82 -21.01
CA GLU A 185 -28.13 -25.37 -20.41
C GLU A 185 -29.38 -25.09 -21.27
N ARG A 186 -29.50 -23.87 -21.83
CA ARG A 186 -30.55 -23.53 -22.81
C ARG A 186 -30.49 -24.41 -24.06
N LYS A 187 -29.28 -24.66 -24.58
CA LYS A 187 -29.10 -25.49 -25.76
C LYS A 187 -29.47 -26.95 -25.48
N THR A 188 -29.11 -27.47 -24.32
CA THR A 188 -29.47 -28.83 -23.89
C THR A 188 -30.99 -28.98 -23.74
N GLN A 189 -31.68 -28.03 -23.09
CA GLN A 189 -33.15 -28.03 -23.01
C GLN A 189 -33.81 -27.97 -24.39
N THR A 190 -33.25 -27.20 -25.31
CA THR A 190 -33.76 -27.11 -26.70
C THR A 190 -33.62 -28.45 -27.40
N ILE A 191 -32.46 -29.12 -27.27
CA ILE A 191 -32.21 -30.44 -27.86
C ILE A 191 -33.16 -31.50 -27.27
N ASP A 192 -33.39 -31.50 -25.96
CA ASP A 192 -34.29 -32.46 -25.32
C ASP A 192 -35.77 -32.23 -25.69
N THR A 193 -36.14 -30.97 -25.92
CA THR A 193 -37.47 -30.62 -26.44
C THR A 193 -37.63 -31.12 -27.87
N LEU A 194 -36.65 -30.86 -28.74
CA LEU A 194 -36.63 -31.37 -30.11
C LEU A 194 -36.65 -32.91 -30.13
N ARG A 195 -35.87 -33.59 -29.27
CA ARG A 195 -35.89 -35.06 -29.18
C ARG A 195 -37.26 -35.61 -28.75
N ARG A 196 -37.98 -34.94 -27.85
CA ARG A 196 -39.34 -35.32 -27.47
C ARG A 196 -40.32 -35.13 -28.63
N GLU A 197 -40.24 -34.00 -29.32
CA GLU A 197 -41.11 -33.69 -30.47
C GLU A 197 -40.86 -34.65 -31.65
N PHE A 198 -39.58 -34.93 -31.98
CA PHE A 198 -39.22 -35.87 -33.04
C PHE A 198 -39.35 -37.34 -32.65
N GLY A 199 -39.16 -37.68 -31.38
CA GLY A 199 -39.41 -39.04 -30.86
C GLY A 199 -40.88 -39.42 -30.89
N ALA A 200 -41.77 -38.48 -30.54
CA ALA A 200 -43.22 -38.66 -30.63
C ALA A 200 -43.73 -38.75 -32.08
N ALA A 201 -43.02 -38.14 -33.04
CA ALA A 201 -43.35 -38.22 -34.46
C ALA A 201 -43.02 -39.59 -35.08
N ASN A 202 -42.08 -40.34 -34.51
CA ASN A 202 -41.67 -41.66 -35.00
C ASN A 202 -42.44 -42.84 -34.39
N GLU A 203 -43.37 -42.61 -33.46
CA GLU A 203 -44.26 -43.65 -32.90
C GLU A 203 -45.62 -43.74 -33.63
N TYR A 204 -45.84 -42.94 -34.67
CA TYR A 204 -47.10 -42.85 -35.42
C TYR A 204 -47.02 -43.28 -36.90
N ASP A 205 -45.90 -43.85 -37.35
CA ASP A 205 -45.74 -44.56 -38.63
C ASP A 205 -45.66 -46.08 -38.39
#